data_AF-X8DVU8-F1
#
_entry.id   AF-X8DVU8-F1
#
_cell.length_a   1.000
_cell.length_b   1.000
_cell.length_c   1.000
_cell.angle_alpha   90.00
_cell.angle_beta   90.00
_cell.angle_gamma   90.00
#
_symmetry.space_group_name_H-M   'P 1'
#
loop_
_entity.id
_entity.type
_entity.pdbx_description
1 polymer ?
#
loop_
_entity_poly.entity_id
_entity_poly.type
_entity_poly.pdbx_seq_one_letter_code
_entity_poly.pdbx_strand_id
1 'polypeptide(L)' 'MDSDAADELHVHSTPDHSFDIEPKSGQTFQFTVNVPGKVDVELHKLKKTVATITVQP' A
#
# COMPACT_ATOMS: atom_id res chain seq x y z
N MET A 1 7.20 -6.98 -2.46
CA MET A 1 7.84 -5.77 -1.93
C MET A 1 9.09 -6.19 -1.18
N ASP A 2 10.18 -5.47 -1.41
CA ASP A 2 11.41 -5.63 -0.64
C ASP A 2 11.59 -4.42 0.26
N SER A 3 12.01 -4.64 1.50
CA SER A 3 12.32 -3.58 2.45
C SER A 3 13.54 -3.96 3.27
N ASP A 4 14.37 -2.98 3.60
CA ASP A 4 15.51 -3.08 4.51
C ASP A 4 15.21 -2.50 5.90
N ALA A 5 14.03 -1.92 6.10
CA ALA A 5 13.58 -1.32 7.36
C ALA A 5 12.12 -1.70 7.68
N ALA A 6 11.76 -1.56 8.96
CA ALA A 6 10.39 -1.74 9.41
C ALA A 6 9.53 -0.50 9.11
N ASP A 7 8.42 -0.67 8.39
CA ASP A 7 7.51 0.40 7.98
C ASP A 7 6.05 -0.07 8.06
N GLU A 8 5.12 0.73 7.55
CA GLU A 8 3.73 0.37 7.32
C GLU A 8 3.34 0.78 5.89
N LEU A 9 2.68 -0.13 5.18
CA LEU A 9 2.10 0.13 3.87
C LEU A 9 0.66 0.59 4.07
N HIS A 10 0.36 1.81 3.65
CA HIS A 10 -0.98 2.37 3.69
C HIS A 10 -1.59 2.46 2.29
N VAL A 11 -2.77 1.89 2.12
CA VAL A 11 -3.55 1.91 0.87
C VAL A 11 -4.74 2.83 1.07
N HIS A 12 -4.69 4.02 0.46
CA HIS A 12 -5.71 5.06 0.55
C HIS A 12 -6.90 4.70 -0.36
N SER A 13 -7.78 3.83 0.14
CA SER A 13 -8.95 3.32 -0.59
C SER A 13 -10.19 3.35 0.31
N THR A 14 -11.34 2.89 -0.15
CA THR A 14 -12.54 2.84 0.69
C THR A 14 -13.11 1.41 0.72
N PRO A 15 -12.99 0.69 1.86
CA PRO A 15 -12.29 1.09 3.10
C PRO A 15 -10.76 1.16 2.93
N ASP A 16 -10.08 1.90 3.82
CA ASP A 16 -8.61 1.95 3.86
C ASP A 16 -8.02 0.61 4.31
N HIS A 17 -6.78 0.33 3.89
CA HIS A 17 -6.01 -0.84 4.34
C HIS A 17 -4.64 -0.42 4.84
N SER A 18 -4.17 -1.03 5.93
CA SER A 18 -2.82 -0.85 6.49
C SER A 18 -2.16 -2.21 6.69
N PHE A 19 -0.86 -2.31 6.40
CA PHE A 19 -0.08 -3.54 6.56
C PHE A 19 1.29 -3.24 7.16
N ASP A 20 1.71 -4.04 8.14
CA ASP A 20 3.08 -3.98 8.66
C ASP A 20 4.10 -4.46 7.60
N ILE A 21 5.21 -3.74 7.46
CA ILE A 21 6.35 -4.14 6.64
C ILE A 21 7.51 -4.51 7.56
N GLU A 22 8.07 -5.70 7.35
CA GLU A 22 9.30 -6.17 7.99
C GLU A 22 10.53 -5.86 7.12
N PRO A 23 11.74 -5.78 7.68
CA PRO A 23 12.99 -5.61 6.92
C PRO A 23 13.38 -6.92 6.20
N LYS A 24 12.57 -7.35 5.22
CA LYS A 24 12.79 -8.54 4.40
C LYS A 24 12.32 -8.36 2.96
N SER A 25 12.87 -9.19 2.08
CA SER A 25 12.47 -9.26 0.67
C SER A 25 11.26 -10.16 0.43
N GLY A 26 10.58 -9.96 -0.69
CA GLY A 26 9.52 -10.85 -1.20
C GLY A 26 8.20 -10.78 -0.45
N GLN A 27 7.93 -9.69 0.29
CA GLN A 27 6.68 -9.51 1.02
C GLN A 27 5.51 -9.29 0.05
N THR A 28 4.40 -9.98 0.29
CA THR A 28 3.19 -9.89 -0.55
C THR A 28 2.02 -9.43 0.32
N PHE A 29 1.31 -8.43 -0.18
CA PHE A 29 0.13 -7.85 0.45
C PHE A 29 -1.04 -7.98 -0.50
N GLN A 30 -2.22 -8.29 0.03
CA GLN A 30 -3.44 -8.44 -0.75
C GLN A 30 -4.55 -7.61 -0.12
N PHE A 31 -5.25 -6.87 -0.97
CA PHE A 31 -6.41 -6.07 -0.61
C PHE A 31 -7.40 -6.05 -1.78
N THR A 32 -8.60 -5.56 -1.52
CA THR A 32 -9.66 -5.40 -2.52
C THR A 32 -10.12 -3.95 -2.53
N VAL A 33 -10.27 -3.38 -3.73
CA VAL A 33 -10.83 -2.05 -3.95
C VAL A 33 -12.09 -2.19 -4.80
N ASN A 34 -13.22 -1.77 -4.24
CA ASN A 34 -14.53 -1.87 -4.91
C ASN A 34 -15.06 -0.52 -5.37
N VAL A 35 -14.37 0.58 -5.03
CA VAL A 35 -14.77 1.94 -5.39
C VAL A 35 -13.87 2.42 -6.52
N PRO A 36 -14.41 2.74 -7.71
CA PRO A 36 -13.64 3.33 -8.80
C PRO A 36 -12.99 4.65 -8.37
N GLY A 37 -11.78 4.92 -8.88
CA GLY A 37 -11.02 6.10 -8.53
C GLY A 37 -9.51 5.87 -8.49
N LYS A 38 -8.80 6.90 -8.04
CA LYS A 38 -7.36 6.84 -7.80
C LYS A 38 -7.12 6.33 -6.38
N VAL A 39 -6.28 5.30 -6.25
CA VAL A 39 -5.80 4.75 -4.97
C VAL A 39 -4.31 4.93 -4.91
N ASP A 40 -3.84 5.64 -3.89
CA ASP A 40 -2.41 5.79 -3.62
C ASP A 40 -1.97 4.74 -2.59
N VAL A 41 -0.83 4.11 -2.85
CA VAL A 41 -0.17 3.17 -1.95
C VAL A 41 1.09 3.84 -1.42
N GLU A 42 1.19 3.99 -0.11
CA GLU A 42 2.18 4.81 0.57
C GLU A 42 2.95 4.01 1.62
N LEU A 43 4.24 4.29 1.78
CA LEU A 43 5.00 3.94 2.99
C LEU A 43 4.73 5.00 4.04
N HIS A 44 4.02 4.64 5.10
CA HIS A 44 3.44 5.58 6.06
C HIS A 44 4.52 6.32 6.85
N LYS A 45 5.55 5.62 7.35
CA LYS A 45 6.60 6.28 8.16
C LYS A 45 7.48 7.15 7.29
N LEU A 46 7.83 6.69 6.09
CA LEU A 46 8.61 7.44 5.10
C LEU A 46 7.79 8.51 4.36
N LYS A 47 6.46 8.50 4.49
CA LYS A 47 5.51 9.39 3.81
C LYS A 47 5.73 9.45 2.30
N LYS A 48 5.88 8.28 1.69
CA LYS A 48 6.27 8.15 0.29
C LYS A 48 5.30 7.25 -0.46
N THR A 49 4.63 7.81 -1.47
CA THR A 49 3.86 7.02 -2.42
C THR A 49 4.79 6.12 -3.24
N VAL A 50 4.53 4.81 -3.21
CA VAL A 50 5.30 3.79 -3.92
C VAL A 50 4.55 3.26 -5.15
N ALA A 51 3.23 3.39 -5.16
CA ALA A 51 2.41 3.10 -6.33
C ALA A 51 1.14 3.96 -6.34
N THR A 52 0.61 4.18 -7.53
CA THR A 52 -0.73 4.72 -7.74
C THR A 52 -1.49 3.77 -8.64
N ILE A 53 -2.71 3.41 -8.25
CA ILE A 53 -3.59 2.50 -8.97
C ILE A 53 -4.83 3.29 -9.41
N THR A 54 -5.20 3.15 -10.68
CA THR A 54 -6.47 3.67 -11.20
C THR A 54 -7.46 2.53 -11.33
N VAL A 55 -8.54 2.58 -10.54
CA VAL A 55 -9.64 1.61 -10.60
C VAL A 55 -10.73 2.19 -11.50
N GLN A 56 -11.08 1.45 -12.56
CA GLN A 56 -12.15 1.81 -13.49
C GLN A 56 -13.42 1.01 -13.18
N PRO A 57 -14.61 1.55 -13.52
CA PRO A 57 -15.87 0.82 -13.41
C PRO A 57 -15.91 -0.47 -14.24
#